data_AF-A0A3B3BMV0-F1
#
_entry.id   AF-A0A3B3BMV0-F1
#
_cell.length_a   1.000
_cell.length_b   1.000
_cell.length_c   1.000
_cell.angle_alpha   90.00
_cell.angle_beta   90.00
_cell.angle_gamma   90.00
#
_symmetry.space_group_name_H-M   'P 1'
#
loop_
_entity.id
_entity.type
_entity.pdbx_description
1 polymer ?
#
loop_
_entity_poly.entity_id
_entity_poly.type
_entity_poly.pdbx_seq_one_letter_code
_entity_poly.pdbx_strand_id
1 'polypeptide(L)'
;MASSGSALLRSIPAVSAVLLALAASLDRGSCSEQVPLIMWSSEGIFWPQESPPTAGHIVGQQQLTSYLQKALDVGPRNVVLFLQDKMSMEDFTKYGGVFGNKQDSVFPSLEGALRVAVSPLVLPAVSWPASNAVISQLQDQLETSALYMDPETLSQLRLNASSPALLVFRLPYSAGADLMSTKDILSENDAVIGQVLSIMKTQSVPYTALYTGLQPSGDVVSFSVEAGLGGGRSLLQARGGYRERERERERERERRIRERAGVYPPVEFKMTISDPLRGGWEEEEKTCILLWAKGLSVSILRSGRWEEHDLTSSTFGEGGNVSLHGSSCDKNKASFAMSQRHYKVSSRRWFTLDSLELEYDGTKATFNGSRQIYAPVEYSYRCQSVTSYRWPLLVPRSAKDPANQWKVAFEDFQIQGFNLSGSEFSYASDCAGFFSAGIWMGLMTSLLMVLVLTYGLHMIMQLNTMDRFDDPKGPAISVPQTE
;
A
#
# COMPACT_ATOMS: atom_id res chain seq x y z
N MET A 1 -25.44 -51.86 29.43
CA MET A 1 -24.15 -52.54 29.18
C MET A 1 -23.32 -51.57 28.35
N ALA A 2 -22.47 -50.74 28.97
CA ALA A 2 -21.00 -50.90 29.06
C ALA A 2 -20.35 -51.05 27.67
N SER A 3 -19.37 -50.27 27.20
CA SER A 3 -18.34 -49.42 27.81
C SER A 3 -17.95 -48.30 26.83
N SER A 4 -17.73 -47.06 27.27
CA SER A 4 -16.42 -46.42 27.48
C SER A 4 -15.35 -46.65 26.39
N GLY A 5 -14.92 -45.54 25.77
CA GLY A 5 -13.83 -45.48 24.80
C GLY A 5 -13.44 -44.02 24.50
N SER A 6 -12.86 -43.34 25.48
CA SER A 6 -12.29 -42.00 25.40
C SER A 6 -11.07 -41.95 24.45
N ALA A 7 -11.11 -41.08 23.44
CA ALA A 7 -9.94 -40.64 22.69
C ALA A 7 -9.77 -39.12 22.82
N LEU A 8 -8.64 -38.74 23.42
CA LEU A 8 -8.20 -37.41 23.77
C LEU A 8 -8.25 -36.40 22.61
N LEU A 9 -9.22 -35.48 22.61
CA LEU A 9 -9.00 -34.16 22.01
C LEU A 9 -8.22 -33.32 23.02
N ARG A 10 -6.91 -33.15 22.78
CA ARG A 10 -6.13 -32.09 23.42
C ARG A 10 -6.78 -30.76 23.10
N SER A 11 -7.28 -30.10 24.14
CA SER A 11 -7.74 -28.73 24.12
C SER A 11 -6.66 -27.83 23.50
N ILE A 12 -6.95 -27.27 22.34
CA ILE A 12 -6.19 -26.14 21.81
C ILE A 12 -6.39 -25.00 22.82
N PRO A 13 -5.32 -24.40 23.39
CA PRO A 13 -5.48 -23.29 24.32
C PRO A 13 -6.22 -22.16 23.61
N ALA A 14 -7.19 -21.52 24.27
CA ALA A 14 -7.99 -20.42 23.71
C ALA A 14 -7.12 -19.33 23.03
N VAL A 15 -5.88 -19.17 23.49
CA VAL A 15 -4.85 -18.29 22.92
C VAL A 15 -4.46 -18.66 21.47
N SER A 16 -4.39 -19.95 21.13
CA SER A 16 -4.03 -20.40 19.77
C SER A 16 -5.20 -20.31 18.79
N ALA A 17 -6.45 -20.37 19.26
CA ALA A 17 -7.62 -20.09 18.44
C ALA A 17 -7.75 -18.58 18.14
N VAL A 18 -7.38 -17.73 19.11
CA VAL A 18 -7.32 -16.27 18.92
C VAL A 18 -6.19 -15.88 17.95
N LEU A 19 -5.02 -16.52 18.03
CA LEU A 19 -3.90 -16.28 17.10
C LEU A 19 -4.17 -16.77 15.68
N LEU A 20 -4.86 -17.92 15.51
CA LEU A 20 -5.27 -18.40 14.19
C LEU A 20 -6.41 -17.57 13.60
N ALA A 21 -7.32 -17.02 14.43
CA ALA A 21 -8.32 -16.05 13.99
C ALA A 21 -7.68 -14.71 13.58
N LEU A 22 -6.65 -14.25 14.31
CA LEU A 22 -5.85 -13.07 13.96
C LEU A 22 -5.03 -13.27 12.68
N ALA A 23 -4.45 -14.46 12.48
CA ALA A 23 -3.66 -14.79 11.28
C ALA A 23 -4.54 -15.01 10.03
N ALA A 24 -5.74 -15.56 10.19
CA ALA A 24 -6.71 -15.70 9.10
C ALA A 24 -7.45 -14.38 8.78
N SER A 25 -7.45 -13.40 9.70
CA SER A 25 -7.95 -12.03 9.44
C SER A 25 -6.96 -11.11 8.72
N LEU A 26 -5.70 -11.56 8.54
CA LEU A 26 -4.78 -10.93 7.58
C LEU A 26 -5.07 -11.52 6.20
N ASP A 27 -6.31 -11.32 5.76
CA ASP A 27 -6.65 -11.40 4.35
C ASP A 27 -5.67 -10.50 3.61
N ARG A 28 -5.24 -10.99 2.45
CA ARG A 28 -4.43 -10.25 1.49
C ARG A 28 -5.27 -9.06 1.04
N GLY A 29 -5.21 -7.97 1.81
CA GLY A 29 -5.95 -6.75 1.56
C GLY A 29 -5.58 -6.23 0.19
N SER A 30 -6.37 -6.62 -0.82
CA SER A 30 -6.62 -5.75 -1.95
C SER A 30 -7.05 -4.42 -1.34
N CYS A 31 -6.25 -3.36 -1.49
CA CYS A 31 -6.73 -2.01 -1.22
C CYS A 31 -8.02 -1.85 -2.02
N SER A 32 -9.17 -1.94 -1.35
CA SER A 32 -10.45 -1.77 -1.98
C SER A 32 -10.62 -0.28 -2.21
N GLU A 33 -10.24 0.16 -3.40
CA GLU A 33 -10.57 1.48 -3.92
C GLU A 33 -12.10 1.60 -3.96
N GLN A 34 -12.65 2.25 -2.93
CA GLN A 34 -14.08 2.40 -2.70
C GLN A 34 -14.47 3.87 -2.71
N VAL A 35 -15.66 4.16 -3.21
CA VAL A 35 -16.22 5.51 -3.34
C VAL A 35 -17.62 5.51 -2.74
N PRO A 36 -18.01 6.53 -1.95
CA PRO A 36 -19.38 6.63 -1.45
C PRO A 36 -20.34 7.04 -2.56
N LEU A 37 -21.56 6.53 -2.50
CA LEU A 37 -22.65 6.89 -3.41
C LEU A 37 -23.89 7.26 -2.59
N ILE A 38 -24.45 8.43 -2.88
CA ILE A 38 -25.59 8.99 -2.18
C ILE A 38 -26.69 9.24 -3.21
N MET A 39 -27.89 8.74 -2.98
CA MET A 39 -29.04 8.95 -3.85
C MET A 39 -30.24 9.43 -3.03
N TRP A 40 -31.00 10.38 -3.58
CA TRP A 40 -32.21 10.90 -2.96
C TRP A 40 -33.23 11.32 -4.03
N SER A 41 -34.50 11.39 -3.64
CA SER A 41 -35.57 11.89 -4.51
C SER A 41 -36.10 13.24 -4.02
N SER A 42 -36.57 14.06 -4.95
CA SER A 42 -37.29 15.29 -4.64
C SER A 42 -38.71 15.04 -4.15
N GLU A 43 -39.31 13.89 -4.51
CA GLU A 43 -40.61 13.47 -4.01
C GLU A 43 -40.45 12.59 -2.78
N GLY A 44 -41.44 12.60 -1.88
CA GLY A 44 -41.47 11.80 -0.66
C GLY A 44 -41.71 10.31 -0.91
N ILE A 45 -41.00 9.74 -1.89
CA ILE A 45 -41.13 8.36 -2.32
C ILE A 45 -40.32 7.49 -1.37
N PHE A 46 -40.98 6.48 -0.83
CA PHE A 46 -40.34 5.46 -0.01
C PHE A 46 -39.79 4.36 -0.90
N TRP A 47 -38.47 4.21 -0.96
CA TRP A 47 -37.87 3.10 -1.70
C TRP A 47 -37.96 1.84 -0.85
N PRO A 48 -38.37 0.70 -1.42
CA PRO A 48 -38.37 -0.57 -0.68
C PRO A 48 -36.93 -0.83 -0.20
N GLN A 49 -36.71 -0.77 1.12
CA GLN A 49 -35.42 -1.08 1.72
C GLN A 49 -35.07 -2.53 1.41
N GLU A 50 -34.23 -2.74 0.40
CA GLU A 50 -33.32 -3.87 0.44
C GLU A 50 -32.43 -3.67 1.67
N SER A 51 -32.25 -4.72 2.47
CA SER A 51 -31.48 -4.64 3.72
C SER A 51 -30.17 -3.89 3.45
N PRO A 52 -29.88 -2.81 4.20
CA PRO A 52 -28.66 -2.04 3.97
C PRO A 52 -27.46 -3.00 4.02
N PRO A 53 -26.46 -2.82 3.14
CA PRO A 53 -25.30 -3.68 3.14
C PRO A 53 -24.70 -3.70 4.55
N THR A 54 -24.37 -4.89 5.04
CA THR A 54 -23.76 -5.05 6.37
C THR A 54 -22.51 -4.18 6.45
N ALA A 55 -22.24 -3.56 7.61
CA ALA A 55 -21.08 -2.70 7.78
C ALA A 55 -19.80 -3.42 7.32
N GLY A 56 -19.03 -2.78 6.41
CA GLY A 56 -17.84 -3.36 5.79
C GLY A 56 -18.06 -4.09 4.46
N HIS A 57 -19.30 -4.23 3.98
CA HIS A 57 -19.59 -4.80 2.67
C HIS A 57 -19.38 -3.77 1.56
N ILE A 58 -18.62 -4.14 0.53
CA ILE A 58 -18.38 -3.31 -0.66
C ILE A 58 -19.42 -3.68 -1.72
N VAL A 59 -20.20 -2.70 -2.14
CA VAL A 59 -21.22 -2.88 -3.19
C VAL A 59 -20.52 -3.02 -4.54
N GLY A 60 -20.66 -4.20 -5.14
CA GLY A 60 -20.17 -4.50 -6.49
C GLY A 60 -21.09 -3.98 -7.60
N GLN A 61 -20.63 -4.06 -8.85
CA GLN A 61 -21.33 -3.49 -10.01
C GLN A 61 -22.76 -4.02 -10.20
N GLN A 62 -22.96 -5.35 -10.09
CA GLN A 62 -24.28 -5.96 -10.27
C GLN A 62 -25.27 -5.60 -9.17
N GLN A 63 -24.79 -5.52 -7.91
CA GLN A 63 -25.60 -5.10 -6.77
C GLN A 63 -25.98 -3.62 -6.91
N LEU A 64 -25.06 -2.77 -7.35
CA LEU A 64 -25.37 -1.37 -7.64
C LEU A 64 -26.46 -1.26 -8.70
N THR A 65 -26.39 -2.05 -9.78
CA THR A 65 -27.45 -2.07 -10.81
C THR A 65 -28.81 -2.42 -10.24
N SER A 66 -28.91 -3.43 -9.35
CA SER A 66 -30.21 -3.77 -8.74
C SER A 66 -30.75 -2.66 -7.85
N TYR A 67 -29.89 -1.95 -7.12
CA TYR A 67 -30.31 -0.77 -6.34
C TYR A 67 -30.81 0.37 -7.25
N LEU A 68 -30.06 0.69 -8.31
CA LEU A 68 -30.43 1.74 -9.27
C LEU A 68 -31.76 1.42 -9.96
N GLN A 69 -31.93 0.19 -10.44
CA GLN A 69 -33.13 -0.25 -11.16
C GLN A 69 -34.38 -0.11 -10.28
N LYS A 70 -34.34 -0.62 -9.06
CA LYS A 70 -35.47 -0.52 -8.12
C LYS A 70 -35.82 0.92 -7.75
N ALA A 71 -34.79 1.77 -7.59
CA ALA A 71 -35.00 3.18 -7.28
C ALA A 71 -35.64 3.92 -8.46
N LEU A 72 -35.25 3.62 -9.70
CA LEU A 72 -35.77 4.24 -10.91
C LEU A 72 -37.13 3.68 -11.37
N ASP A 73 -37.47 2.45 -10.97
CA ASP A 73 -38.78 1.86 -11.23
C ASP A 73 -39.90 2.54 -10.43
N VAL A 74 -39.57 3.00 -9.21
CA VAL A 74 -40.53 3.65 -8.29
C VAL A 74 -40.39 5.18 -8.31
N GLY A 75 -39.18 5.68 -8.54
CA GLY A 75 -38.84 7.11 -8.51
C GLY A 75 -39.07 7.85 -9.84
N PRO A 76 -38.96 9.19 -9.82
CA PRO A 76 -39.02 9.99 -11.04
C PRO A 76 -37.84 9.66 -11.97
N ARG A 77 -38.13 9.57 -13.27
CA ARG A 77 -37.17 9.21 -14.32
C ARG A 77 -36.28 10.37 -14.80
N ASN A 78 -36.42 11.55 -14.20
CA ASN A 78 -35.47 12.64 -14.39
C ASN A 78 -34.33 12.48 -13.39
N VAL A 79 -33.16 12.08 -13.87
CA VAL A 79 -32.00 11.78 -13.04
C VAL A 79 -30.97 12.89 -13.14
N VAL A 80 -30.56 13.41 -11.99
CA VAL A 80 -29.50 14.42 -11.85
C VAL A 80 -28.28 13.74 -11.21
N LEU A 81 -27.22 13.53 -11.99
CA LEU A 81 -25.99 12.91 -11.54
C LEU A 81 -24.92 13.98 -11.28
N PHE A 82 -24.53 14.13 -10.02
CA PHE A 82 -23.36 14.88 -9.60
C PHE A 82 -22.17 13.92 -9.53
N LEU A 83 -21.15 14.17 -10.36
CA LEU A 83 -20.00 13.30 -10.50
C LEU A 83 -18.74 14.07 -10.12
N GLN A 84 -18.14 13.73 -8.98
CA GLN A 84 -16.92 14.37 -8.52
C GLN A 84 -15.68 13.62 -9.01
N ASP A 85 -14.62 14.34 -9.38
CA ASP A 85 -13.38 13.69 -9.87
C ASP A 85 -12.78 12.74 -8.83
N LYS A 86 -12.74 13.17 -7.56
CA LYS A 86 -12.32 12.34 -6.43
C LYS A 86 -13.26 12.50 -5.24
N MET A 87 -13.56 11.40 -4.57
CA MET A 87 -14.48 11.40 -3.43
C MET A 87 -14.17 10.21 -2.52
N SER A 88 -14.13 10.44 -1.21
CA SER A 88 -14.00 9.38 -0.21
C SER A 88 -14.92 9.64 0.99
N MET A 89 -15.08 8.62 1.83
CA MET A 89 -15.77 8.78 3.12
C MET A 89 -14.97 9.68 4.07
N GLU A 90 -13.64 9.76 3.92
CA GLU A 90 -12.80 10.63 4.74
C GLU A 90 -13.12 12.11 4.50
N ASP A 91 -13.49 12.50 3.27
CA ASP A 91 -13.84 13.89 2.95
C ASP A 91 -15.10 14.35 3.70
N PHE A 92 -16.12 13.50 3.80
CA PHE A 92 -17.35 13.79 4.54
C PHE A 92 -17.11 13.88 6.05
N THR A 93 -16.27 13.00 6.59
CA THR A 93 -15.96 13.02 8.02
C THR A 93 -15.08 14.20 8.41
N LYS A 94 -14.13 14.60 7.54
CA LYS A 94 -13.21 15.70 7.77
C LYS A 94 -13.84 17.07 7.55
N TYR A 95 -14.62 17.24 6.48
CA TYR A 95 -15.18 18.53 6.07
C TYR A 95 -16.69 18.69 6.33
N GLY A 96 -17.38 17.64 6.80
CA GLY A 96 -18.83 17.67 7.10
C GLY A 96 -19.19 18.10 8.52
N GLY A 97 -18.23 18.56 9.35
CA GLY A 97 -18.53 19.09 10.68
C GLY A 97 -19.03 18.07 11.72
N VAL A 98 -18.74 16.78 11.52
CA VAL A 98 -19.19 15.66 12.38
C VAL A 98 -18.67 15.76 13.82
N PHE A 99 -17.52 16.39 14.03
CA PHE A 99 -16.86 16.54 15.34
C PHE A 99 -17.17 17.87 16.06
N GLY A 100 -18.42 18.34 15.98
CA GLY A 100 -18.87 19.54 16.70
C GLY A 100 -18.61 20.88 16.01
N ASN A 101 -17.83 20.89 14.92
CA ASN A 101 -17.57 22.08 14.11
C ASN A 101 -18.60 22.23 12.96
N LYS A 102 -19.90 22.28 13.29
CA LYS A 102 -20.97 22.42 12.27
C LYS A 102 -20.88 23.72 11.48
N GLN A 103 -20.35 24.79 12.08
CA GLN A 103 -20.14 26.08 11.42
C GLN A 103 -19.09 26.01 10.29
N ASP A 104 -18.24 24.98 10.31
CA ASP A 104 -17.20 24.74 9.30
C ASP A 104 -17.60 23.70 8.25
N SER A 105 -18.86 23.23 8.26
CA SER A 105 -19.36 22.23 7.31
C SER A 105 -19.37 22.79 5.90
N VAL A 106 -18.78 22.02 4.98
CA VAL A 106 -18.63 22.36 3.57
C VAL A 106 -19.84 21.93 2.73
N PHE A 107 -20.74 21.10 3.30
CA PHE A 107 -21.84 20.46 2.58
C PHE A 107 -23.26 20.90 3.03
N PRO A 108 -23.56 22.21 3.21
CA PRO A 108 -24.87 22.65 3.70
C PRO A 108 -26.03 22.34 2.73
N SER A 109 -25.80 22.42 1.42
CA SER A 109 -26.83 22.18 0.40
C SER A 109 -27.19 20.69 0.32
N LEU A 110 -26.16 19.83 0.32
CA LEU A 110 -26.34 18.38 0.39
C LEU A 110 -27.04 17.95 1.69
N GLU A 111 -26.63 18.49 2.84
CA GLU A 111 -27.27 18.20 4.14
C GLU A 111 -28.75 18.65 4.12
N GLY A 112 -29.03 19.82 3.55
CA GLY A 112 -30.40 20.31 3.35
C GLY A 112 -31.24 19.38 2.47
N ALA A 113 -30.68 18.89 1.37
CA ALA A 113 -31.36 17.97 0.46
C ALA A 113 -31.69 16.63 1.13
N LEU A 114 -30.73 16.06 1.86
CA LEU A 114 -30.90 14.78 2.56
C LEU A 114 -31.89 14.88 3.74
N ARG A 115 -31.99 16.03 4.40
CA ARG A 115 -33.01 16.27 5.45
C ARG A 115 -34.43 16.36 4.91
N VAL A 116 -34.57 16.84 3.67
CA VAL A 116 -35.87 16.97 3.00
C VAL A 116 -36.30 15.63 2.38
N ALA A 117 -35.35 14.79 1.97
CA ALA A 117 -35.62 13.48 1.40
C ALA A 117 -36.23 12.51 2.43
N VAL A 118 -37.31 11.82 2.03
CA VAL A 118 -38.03 10.87 2.92
C VAL A 118 -37.27 9.56 3.11
N SER A 119 -36.60 9.05 2.06
CA SER A 119 -35.75 7.86 2.15
C SER A 119 -34.49 8.00 1.27
N PRO A 120 -33.43 8.68 1.75
CA PRO A 120 -32.17 8.71 1.03
C PRO A 120 -31.46 7.35 1.10
N LEU A 121 -30.89 6.91 -0.03
CA LEU A 121 -30.02 5.75 -0.10
C LEU A 121 -28.57 6.19 0.02
N VAL A 122 -27.88 5.73 1.07
CA VAL A 122 -26.46 6.02 1.28
C VAL A 122 -25.71 4.69 1.22
N LEU A 123 -24.88 4.53 0.19
CA LEU A 123 -23.97 3.41 0.03
C LEU A 123 -22.55 3.90 0.38
N PRO A 124 -22.05 3.66 1.61
CA PRO A 124 -20.77 4.21 2.06
C PRO A 124 -19.56 3.63 1.31
N ALA A 125 -19.69 2.43 0.73
CA ALA A 125 -18.62 1.71 0.06
C ALA A 125 -19.13 1.06 -1.24
N VAL A 126 -18.94 1.74 -2.37
CA VAL A 126 -19.15 1.20 -3.72
C VAL A 126 -17.79 0.95 -4.36
N SER A 127 -17.63 -0.18 -5.07
CA SER A 127 -16.36 -0.46 -5.74
C SER A 127 -16.08 0.57 -6.85
N TRP A 128 -14.82 1.01 -6.98
CA TRP A 128 -14.43 2.00 -8.00
C TRP A 128 -14.84 1.61 -9.43
N PRO A 129 -14.65 0.35 -9.90
CA PRO A 129 -15.12 -0.07 -11.22
C PRO A 129 -16.65 0.03 -11.38
N ALA A 130 -17.42 -0.20 -10.31
CA ALA A 130 -18.87 -0.04 -10.33
C ALA A 130 -19.27 1.44 -10.47
N SER A 131 -18.64 2.34 -9.70
CA SER A 131 -18.90 3.79 -9.79
C SER A 131 -18.58 4.35 -11.17
N ASN A 132 -17.46 3.92 -11.77
CA ASN A 132 -17.05 4.38 -13.10
C ASN A 132 -18.03 3.92 -14.22
N ALA A 133 -18.75 2.82 -13.99
CA ALA A 133 -19.78 2.32 -14.90
C ALA A 133 -21.19 2.90 -14.65
N VAL A 134 -21.38 3.78 -13.66
CA VAL A 134 -22.72 4.30 -13.30
C VAL A 134 -23.39 5.04 -14.46
N ILE A 135 -22.64 5.83 -15.23
CA ILE A 135 -23.21 6.58 -16.36
C ILE A 135 -23.77 5.62 -17.42
N SER A 136 -23.01 4.59 -17.81
CA SER A 136 -23.46 3.62 -18.81
C SER A 136 -24.64 2.79 -18.29
N GLN A 137 -24.66 2.47 -17.00
CA GLN A 137 -25.80 1.79 -16.37
C GLN A 137 -27.07 2.64 -16.39
N LEU A 138 -26.98 3.94 -16.08
CA LEU A 138 -28.15 4.83 -16.12
C LEU A 138 -28.66 5.06 -17.54
N GLN A 139 -27.76 5.16 -18.52
CA GLN A 139 -28.14 5.29 -19.94
C GLN A 139 -28.92 4.06 -20.42
N ASP A 140 -28.47 2.86 -20.05
CA ASP A 140 -29.12 1.59 -20.39
C ASP A 140 -30.52 1.47 -19.73
N GLN A 141 -30.64 1.88 -18.47
CA GLN A 141 -31.91 1.80 -17.73
C GLN A 141 -32.96 2.84 -18.15
N LEU A 142 -32.53 4.04 -18.54
CA LEU A 142 -33.43 5.14 -18.91
C LEU A 142 -33.69 5.21 -20.42
N GLU A 143 -32.98 4.40 -21.22
CA GLU A 143 -32.98 4.44 -22.69
C GLU A 143 -32.72 5.87 -23.24
N THR A 144 -31.92 6.67 -22.53
CA THR A 144 -31.66 8.08 -22.84
C THR A 144 -30.17 8.40 -22.78
N SER A 145 -29.71 9.33 -23.63
CA SER A 145 -28.32 9.77 -23.65
C SER A 145 -28.02 10.72 -22.48
N ALA A 146 -26.83 10.60 -21.87
CA ALA A 146 -26.40 11.55 -20.85
C ALA A 146 -26.13 12.94 -21.44
N LEU A 147 -26.74 13.97 -20.85
CA LEU A 147 -26.49 15.36 -21.18
C LEU A 147 -25.53 15.96 -20.16
N TYR A 148 -24.29 16.21 -20.58
CA TYR A 148 -23.32 16.94 -19.78
C TYR A 148 -23.66 18.43 -19.85
N MET A 149 -23.79 19.08 -18.70
CA MET A 149 -24.22 20.47 -18.65
C MET A 149 -23.62 21.22 -17.47
N ASP A 150 -23.52 22.53 -17.65
CA ASP A 150 -23.14 23.48 -16.61
C ASP A 150 -24.39 24.05 -15.93
N PRO A 151 -24.30 24.46 -14.66
CA PRO A 151 -25.46 24.90 -13.86
C PRO A 151 -26.25 26.05 -14.50
N GLU A 152 -25.56 26.95 -15.19
CA GLU A 152 -26.17 28.12 -15.84
C GLU A 152 -27.09 27.73 -17.00
N THR A 153 -26.72 26.68 -17.74
CA THR A 153 -27.46 26.20 -18.92
C THR A 153 -28.75 25.46 -18.56
N LEU A 154 -28.84 24.89 -17.34
CA LEU A 154 -30.04 24.19 -16.86
C LEU A 154 -31.27 25.13 -16.77
N SER A 155 -31.06 26.41 -16.49
CA SER A 155 -32.14 27.42 -16.45
C SER A 155 -32.85 27.60 -17.80
N GLN A 156 -32.16 27.31 -18.90
CA GLN A 156 -32.66 27.47 -20.27
C GLN A 156 -33.37 26.21 -20.79
N LEU A 157 -33.13 25.06 -20.13
CA LEU A 157 -33.71 23.78 -20.49
C LEU A 157 -35.09 23.63 -19.83
N ARG A 158 -36.12 23.35 -20.63
CA ARG A 158 -37.45 22.96 -20.11
C ARG A 158 -37.53 21.45 -19.99
N LEU A 159 -37.35 20.94 -18.79
CA LEU A 159 -37.53 19.53 -18.48
C LEU A 159 -39.02 19.20 -18.41
N ASN A 160 -39.37 18.01 -18.90
CA ASN A 160 -40.73 17.50 -18.86
C ASN A 160 -40.80 16.37 -17.83
N ALA A 161 -41.88 16.31 -17.04
CA ALA A 161 -42.09 15.26 -16.06
C ALA A 161 -42.34 13.87 -16.70
N SER A 162 -42.76 13.85 -17.98
CA SER A 162 -43.16 12.61 -18.67
C SER A 162 -42.06 11.93 -19.48
N SER A 163 -40.96 12.61 -19.80
CA SER A 163 -39.83 12.05 -20.57
C SER A 163 -38.60 11.89 -19.68
N PRO A 164 -37.92 10.72 -19.68
CA PRO A 164 -36.72 10.53 -18.89
C PRO A 164 -35.57 11.40 -19.40
N ALA A 165 -34.86 12.06 -18.48
CA ALA A 165 -33.67 12.85 -18.77
C ALA A 165 -32.54 12.47 -17.82
N LEU A 166 -31.32 12.32 -18.35
CA LEU A 166 -30.11 12.07 -17.56
C LEU A 166 -29.19 13.29 -17.67
N LEU A 167 -29.09 14.06 -16.59
CA LEU A 167 -28.29 15.29 -16.52
C LEU A 167 -27.02 15.01 -15.71
N VAL A 168 -25.84 15.26 -16.29
CA VAL A 168 -24.56 14.96 -15.64
C VAL A 168 -23.78 16.25 -15.38
N PHE A 169 -23.52 16.52 -14.11
CA PHE A 169 -22.72 17.65 -13.62
C PHE A 169 -21.37 17.13 -13.13
N ARG A 170 -20.27 17.55 -13.77
CA ARG A 170 -18.92 17.20 -13.32
C ARG A 170 -18.44 18.23 -12.29
N LEU A 171 -18.01 17.73 -11.14
CA LEU A 171 -17.51 18.55 -10.03
C LEU A 171 -16.00 18.34 -9.90
N PRO A 172 -15.19 19.39 -10.09
CA PRO A 172 -13.74 19.28 -10.06
C PRO A 172 -13.21 18.91 -8.67
N TYR A 173 -12.05 18.25 -8.63
CA TYR A 173 -11.29 18.03 -7.39
C TYR A 173 -9.80 18.30 -7.63
N SER A 174 -9.21 19.27 -6.92
CA SER A 174 -7.77 19.54 -6.99
C SER A 174 -7.06 19.06 -5.73
N ALA A 175 -5.94 18.35 -5.91
CA ALA A 175 -5.07 17.89 -4.83
C ALA A 175 -3.61 18.35 -5.03
N GLY A 176 -3.39 19.39 -5.83
CA GLY A 176 -2.03 19.88 -6.08
C GLY A 176 -1.93 21.14 -6.91
N ALA A 177 -1.06 22.05 -6.43
CA ALA A 177 -0.45 23.21 -7.08
C ALA A 177 -1.31 24.46 -7.35
N ASP A 178 -2.62 24.46 -7.10
CA ASP A 178 -3.43 25.68 -7.12
C ASP A 178 -3.62 26.27 -5.71
N LEU A 179 -3.72 27.60 -5.61
CA LEU A 179 -3.81 28.37 -4.36
C LEU A 179 -5.10 28.10 -3.54
N MET A 180 -6.03 27.27 -4.01
CA MET A 180 -7.28 26.98 -3.32
C MET A 180 -7.14 25.76 -2.42
N SER A 181 -7.67 25.85 -1.21
CA SER A 181 -7.70 24.70 -0.31
C SER A 181 -8.76 23.70 -0.77
N THR A 182 -8.56 22.40 -0.48
CA THR A 182 -9.57 21.36 -0.78
C THR A 182 -10.92 21.67 -0.14
N LYS A 183 -10.93 22.37 1.00
CA LYS A 183 -12.13 22.88 1.67
C LYS A 183 -12.91 23.85 0.78
N ASP A 184 -12.21 24.79 0.13
CA ASP A 184 -12.83 25.81 -0.71
C ASP A 184 -13.47 25.18 -1.96
N ILE A 185 -12.77 24.25 -2.61
CA ILE A 185 -13.26 23.55 -3.81
C ILE A 185 -14.51 22.73 -3.49
N LEU A 186 -14.49 21.98 -2.38
CA LEU A 186 -15.67 21.24 -1.95
C LEU A 186 -16.84 22.17 -1.61
N SER A 187 -16.57 23.40 -1.13
CA SER A 187 -17.60 24.39 -0.80
C SER A 187 -18.23 24.99 -2.05
N GLU A 188 -17.42 25.25 -3.09
CA GLU A 188 -17.91 25.67 -4.40
C GLU A 188 -18.73 24.56 -5.05
N ASN A 189 -18.30 23.30 -4.94
CA ASN A 189 -19.05 22.15 -5.43
C ASN A 189 -20.41 21.99 -4.74
N ASP A 190 -20.49 22.17 -3.41
CA ASP A 190 -21.78 22.16 -2.71
C ASP A 190 -22.68 23.34 -3.12
N ALA A 191 -22.11 24.52 -3.36
CA ALA A 191 -22.86 25.66 -3.88
C ALA A 191 -23.46 25.38 -5.28
N VAL A 192 -22.70 24.69 -6.14
CA VAL A 192 -23.20 24.22 -7.45
C VAL A 192 -24.35 23.23 -7.27
N ILE A 193 -24.23 22.27 -6.35
CA ILE A 193 -25.33 21.33 -6.03
C ILE A 193 -26.56 22.13 -5.59
N GLY A 194 -26.41 23.07 -4.65
CA GLY A 194 -27.49 23.93 -4.18
C GLY A 194 -28.18 24.71 -5.29
N GLN A 195 -27.40 25.28 -6.22
CA GLN A 195 -27.92 25.99 -7.39
C GLN A 195 -28.76 25.08 -8.28
N VAL A 196 -28.25 23.90 -8.64
CA VAL A 196 -28.98 22.94 -9.49
C VAL A 196 -30.28 22.49 -8.82
N LEU A 197 -30.25 22.14 -7.53
CA LEU A 197 -31.45 21.74 -6.80
C LEU A 197 -32.48 22.88 -6.72
N SER A 198 -32.02 24.14 -6.58
CA SER A 198 -32.91 25.30 -6.56
C SER A 198 -33.64 25.51 -7.90
N ILE A 199 -32.95 25.34 -9.03
CA ILE A 199 -33.56 25.48 -10.36
C ILE A 199 -34.52 24.33 -10.64
N MET A 200 -34.17 23.10 -10.27
CA MET A 200 -35.09 21.96 -10.40
C MET A 200 -36.38 22.17 -9.59
N LYS A 201 -36.25 22.78 -8.40
CA LYS A 201 -37.39 23.14 -7.56
C LYS A 201 -38.25 24.25 -8.18
N THR A 202 -37.66 25.28 -8.79
CA THR A 202 -38.43 26.35 -9.45
C THR A 202 -39.15 25.87 -10.71
N GLN A 203 -38.57 24.89 -11.42
CA GLN A 203 -39.21 24.25 -12.57
C GLN A 203 -40.31 23.25 -12.18
N SER A 204 -40.49 22.95 -10.89
CA SER A 204 -41.48 21.99 -10.37
C SER A 204 -41.38 20.58 -10.99
N VAL A 205 -40.18 20.17 -11.38
CA VAL A 205 -39.94 18.85 -12.00
C VAL A 205 -39.48 17.86 -10.94
N PRO A 206 -40.15 16.71 -10.78
CA PRO A 206 -39.69 15.68 -9.86
C PRO A 206 -38.42 15.02 -10.41
N TYR A 207 -37.43 14.81 -9.56
CA TYR A 207 -36.13 14.26 -9.93
C TYR A 207 -35.57 13.29 -8.90
N THR A 208 -34.68 12.42 -9.38
CA THR A 208 -33.84 11.54 -8.58
C THR A 208 -32.41 12.04 -8.70
N ALA A 209 -31.81 12.48 -7.61
CA ALA A 209 -30.43 12.95 -7.59
C ALA A 209 -29.50 11.86 -7.10
N LEU A 210 -28.33 11.77 -7.73
CA LEU A 210 -27.27 10.81 -7.45
C LEU A 210 -25.95 11.56 -7.33
N TYR A 211 -25.19 11.30 -6.27
CA TYR A 211 -23.88 11.90 -6.02
C TYR A 211 -22.84 10.80 -5.76
N THR A 212 -21.80 10.75 -6.59
CA THR A 212 -20.72 9.76 -6.51
C THR A 212 -19.42 10.31 -7.10
N GLY A 213 -18.31 9.61 -6.87
CA GLY A 213 -16.98 9.98 -7.38
C GLY A 213 -16.43 9.05 -8.48
N LEU A 214 -15.60 9.62 -9.35
CA LEU A 214 -14.86 8.88 -10.38
C LEU A 214 -13.64 8.14 -9.84
N GLN A 215 -13.07 8.57 -8.71
CA GLN A 215 -11.90 7.96 -8.09
C GLN A 215 -11.95 8.17 -6.56
N PRO A 216 -11.38 7.28 -5.73
CA PRO A 216 -11.18 7.58 -4.30
C PRO A 216 -10.23 8.78 -4.11
N SER A 217 -10.51 9.65 -3.14
CA SER A 217 -9.66 10.81 -2.82
C SER A 217 -8.45 10.50 -1.93
N GLY A 218 -8.22 9.22 -1.62
CA GLY A 218 -7.12 8.75 -0.78
C GLY A 218 -5.76 9.26 -1.26
N ASP A 219 -5.10 10.04 -0.41
CA ASP A 219 -3.68 10.35 -0.56
C ASP A 219 -2.91 9.04 -0.62
N VAL A 220 -2.28 8.77 -1.77
CA VAL A 220 -1.07 7.95 -1.77
C VAL A 220 -0.03 8.77 -1.02
N VAL A 221 -0.06 8.72 0.31
CA VAL A 221 1.07 9.11 1.15
C VAL A 221 2.16 8.09 0.86
N SER A 222 2.88 8.29 -0.23
CA SER A 222 4.25 7.83 -0.33
C SER A 222 5.00 8.50 0.82
N PHE A 223 5.24 7.75 1.89
CA PHE A 223 6.16 8.11 2.97
C PHE A 223 7.48 8.54 2.35
N SER A 224 7.68 9.84 2.17
CA SER A 224 9.00 10.41 1.98
C SER A 224 9.54 10.62 3.38
N VAL A 225 10.38 9.69 3.82
CA VAL A 225 11.13 9.77 5.06
C VAL A 225 12.06 10.99 4.96
N GLU A 226 11.62 12.13 5.48
CA GLU A 226 12.54 13.21 5.87
C GLU A 226 13.23 12.79 7.16
N ALA A 227 14.32 12.03 7.00
CA ALA A 227 15.37 12.02 8.00
C ALA A 227 16.07 13.39 7.91
N GLY A 228 15.81 14.23 8.91
CA GLY A 228 16.49 15.50 9.05
C GLY A 228 17.99 15.31 9.24
N LEU A 229 18.77 16.12 8.49
CA LEU A 229 20.00 16.78 8.94
C LEU A 229 20.46 17.76 7.85
N GLY A 230 20.27 19.06 8.12
CA GLY A 230 21.20 20.11 7.67
C GLY A 230 20.94 20.81 6.33
N GLY A 231 20.05 21.81 6.35
CA GLY A 231 20.33 23.18 5.88
C GLY A 231 20.60 23.46 4.41
N GLY A 232 19.62 24.08 3.74
CA GLY A 232 19.85 24.86 2.51
C GLY A 232 18.56 25.30 1.85
N ARG A 233 18.26 26.61 1.86
CA ARG A 233 17.04 27.23 1.34
C ARG A 233 17.01 27.26 -0.20
N SER A 234 15.80 27.07 -0.73
CA SER A 234 15.17 27.61 -1.95
C SER A 234 15.90 27.66 -3.31
N LEU A 235 15.13 27.18 -4.30
CA LEU A 235 15.05 27.53 -5.73
C LEU A 235 16.09 26.92 -6.69
N LEU A 236 15.66 25.89 -7.41
CA LEU A 236 15.32 26.01 -8.84
C LEU A 236 14.55 24.77 -9.33
N GLN A 237 13.41 25.06 -9.92
CA GLN A 237 12.46 24.16 -10.58
C GLN A 237 13.14 23.40 -11.72
N ALA A 238 13.36 22.10 -11.57
CA ALA A 238 13.78 21.22 -12.65
C ALA A 238 12.58 20.42 -13.19
N ARG A 239 12.03 20.96 -14.29
CA ARG A 239 11.11 20.38 -15.28
C ARG A 239 10.79 18.88 -15.10
N GLY A 240 9.53 18.59 -14.73
CA GLY A 240 8.98 17.26 -14.43
C GLY A 240 9.07 16.20 -15.54
N GLY A 241 9.51 16.57 -16.75
CA GLY A 241 9.70 15.61 -17.85
C GLY A 241 10.87 14.64 -17.67
N TYR A 242 11.88 14.94 -16.84
CA TYR A 242 13.01 14.03 -16.64
C TYR A 242 12.64 12.84 -15.73
N ARG A 243 11.92 13.10 -14.64
CA ARG A 243 11.52 12.09 -13.65
C ARG A 243 10.47 11.12 -14.20
N GLU A 244 9.59 11.60 -15.07
CA GLU A 244 8.60 10.77 -15.76
C GLU A 244 9.24 9.91 -16.86
N ARG A 245 10.19 10.45 -17.63
CA ARG A 245 11.00 9.68 -18.58
C ARG A 245 11.90 8.64 -17.92
N GLU A 246 12.46 8.92 -16.73
CA GLU A 246 13.18 7.92 -15.96
C GLU A 246 12.25 6.79 -15.47
N ARG A 247 11.05 7.12 -15.00
CA ARG A 247 10.05 6.11 -14.60
C ARG A 247 9.57 5.27 -15.78
N GLU A 248 9.36 5.85 -16.95
CA GLU A 248 9.03 5.11 -18.17
C GLU A 248 10.18 4.22 -18.62
N ARG A 249 11.42 4.71 -18.57
CA ARG A 249 12.62 3.89 -18.85
C ARG A 249 12.79 2.75 -17.86
N GLU A 250 12.55 3.00 -16.56
CA GLU A 250 12.57 1.96 -15.52
C GLU A 250 11.49 0.91 -15.79
N ARG A 251 10.26 1.31 -16.13
CA ARG A 251 9.15 0.38 -16.47
C ARG A 251 9.41 -0.41 -17.75
N GLU A 252 9.97 0.22 -18.78
CA GLU A 252 10.32 -0.45 -20.03
C GLU A 252 11.48 -1.44 -19.79
N ARG A 253 12.45 -1.08 -18.94
CA ARG A 253 13.56 -1.93 -18.49
C ARG A 253 13.03 -3.14 -17.72
N GLU A 254 12.15 -2.95 -16.73
CA GLU A 254 11.49 -4.03 -15.99
C GLU A 254 10.71 -4.96 -16.91
N ARG A 255 10.03 -4.41 -17.93
CA ARG A 255 9.29 -5.20 -18.91
C ARG A 255 10.22 -6.06 -19.78
N ARG A 256 11.34 -5.50 -20.26
CA ARG A 256 12.37 -6.23 -21.05
C ARG A 256 13.04 -7.34 -20.23
N ILE A 257 13.31 -7.09 -18.95
CA ILE A 257 13.88 -8.09 -18.03
C ILE A 257 12.88 -9.22 -17.78
N ARG A 258 11.59 -8.89 -17.56
CA ARG A 258 10.52 -9.87 -17.35
C ARG A 258 10.27 -10.75 -18.58
N GLU A 259 10.35 -10.18 -19.78
CA GLU A 259 10.15 -10.92 -21.05
C GLU A 259 11.32 -11.86 -21.40
N ARG A 260 12.51 -11.69 -20.81
CA ARG A 260 13.72 -12.51 -21.05
C ARG A 260 14.10 -13.48 -19.92
N ALA A 261 13.36 -13.50 -18.81
CA ALA A 261 13.67 -14.33 -17.66
C ALA A 261 13.38 -15.82 -17.94
N GLY A 262 14.31 -16.50 -18.63
CA GLY A 262 14.43 -17.95 -18.56
C GLY A 262 14.75 -18.36 -17.12
N VAL A 263 14.11 -19.42 -16.62
CA VAL A 263 14.45 -19.98 -15.30
C VAL A 263 15.73 -20.77 -15.46
N TYR A 264 16.85 -20.16 -15.09
CA TYR A 264 18.17 -20.76 -15.21
C TYR A 264 18.61 -21.47 -13.92
N PRO A 265 19.38 -22.57 -14.02
CA PRO A 265 19.95 -23.24 -12.87
C PRO A 265 20.99 -22.36 -12.13
N PRO A 266 21.25 -22.61 -10.84
CA PRO A 266 22.26 -21.87 -10.08
C PRO A 266 23.67 -22.13 -10.61
N VAL A 267 24.53 -21.12 -10.50
CA VAL A 267 25.96 -21.24 -10.81
C VAL A 267 26.65 -21.90 -9.63
N GLU A 268 27.31 -23.03 -9.90
CA GLU A 268 28.07 -23.78 -8.91
C GLU A 268 29.56 -23.40 -8.98
N PHE A 269 30.12 -22.94 -7.88
CA PHE A 269 31.56 -22.77 -7.75
C PHE A 269 32.15 -24.01 -7.10
N LYS A 270 32.91 -24.76 -7.89
CA LYS A 270 33.62 -25.96 -7.43
C LYS A 270 35.03 -25.60 -6.98
N MET A 271 35.48 -26.26 -5.92
CA MET A 271 36.84 -26.21 -5.44
C MET A 271 37.45 -27.61 -5.56
N THR A 272 38.63 -27.69 -6.17
CA THR A 272 39.44 -28.90 -6.20
C THR A 272 40.16 -29.04 -4.86
N ILE A 273 39.84 -30.07 -4.11
CA ILE A 273 40.56 -30.39 -2.88
C ILE A 273 41.60 -31.44 -3.24
N SER A 274 42.88 -31.06 -3.21
CA SER A 274 43.98 -32.03 -3.24
C SER A 274 44.35 -32.36 -1.79
N ASP A 275 44.10 -33.60 -1.36
CA ASP A 275 44.53 -34.09 -0.05
C ASP A 275 45.96 -34.65 -0.16
N PRO A 276 46.99 -34.02 0.42
CA PRO A 276 48.38 -34.48 0.30
C PRO A 276 48.66 -35.75 1.11
N LEU A 277 47.78 -36.15 2.04
CA LEU A 277 48.00 -37.24 3.00
C LEU A 277 47.45 -38.60 2.55
N ARG A 278 46.66 -38.62 1.47
CA ARG A 278 46.15 -39.83 0.84
C ARG A 278 46.88 -39.98 -0.49
N GLY A 279 47.81 -40.92 -0.60
CA GLY A 279 48.72 -41.10 -1.74
C GLY A 279 48.07 -41.50 -3.07
N GLY A 280 47.03 -40.77 -3.51
CA GLY A 280 46.34 -40.89 -4.78
C GLY A 280 46.05 -39.50 -5.33
N TRP A 281 46.30 -39.31 -6.62
CA TRP A 281 46.04 -38.10 -7.39
C TRP A 281 44.54 -37.96 -7.70
N GLU A 282 43.69 -38.02 -6.67
CA GLU A 282 42.24 -37.97 -6.84
C GLU A 282 41.76 -36.54 -6.54
N GLU A 283 41.50 -35.78 -7.61
CA GLU A 283 40.96 -34.41 -7.52
C GLU A 283 39.45 -34.51 -7.23
N GLU A 284 39.05 -34.42 -5.96
CA GLU A 284 37.64 -34.32 -5.61
C GLU A 284 37.14 -32.89 -5.85
N GLU A 285 36.26 -32.72 -6.85
CA GLU A 285 35.53 -31.49 -7.10
C GLU A 285 34.37 -31.36 -6.09
N LYS A 286 34.52 -30.46 -5.12
CA LYS A 286 33.45 -30.15 -4.16
C LYS A 286 32.84 -28.78 -4.45
N THR A 287 31.52 -28.72 -4.59
CA THR A 287 30.79 -27.44 -4.67
C THR A 287 30.96 -26.68 -3.34
N CYS A 288 31.50 -25.47 -3.43
CA CYS A 288 31.78 -24.61 -2.28
C CYS A 288 30.80 -23.44 -2.17
N ILE A 289 30.33 -22.91 -3.31
CA ILE A 289 29.40 -21.77 -3.36
C ILE A 289 28.32 -22.05 -4.42
N LEU A 290 27.06 -21.78 -4.07
CA LEU A 290 25.95 -21.69 -5.00
C LEU A 290 25.51 -20.23 -5.12
N LEU A 291 25.31 -19.77 -6.35
CA LEU A 291 24.86 -18.41 -6.65
C LEU A 291 23.75 -18.44 -7.68
N TRP A 292 22.68 -17.70 -7.41
CA TRP A 292 21.58 -17.51 -8.34
C TRP A 292 21.05 -16.08 -8.27
N ALA A 293 20.69 -15.53 -9.42
CA ALA A 293 19.96 -14.27 -9.51
C ALA A 293 19.07 -14.31 -10.75
N LYS A 294 17.90 -13.67 -10.66
CA LYS A 294 17.00 -13.50 -11.81
C LYS A 294 17.54 -12.49 -12.83
N GLY A 295 18.24 -11.47 -12.35
CA GLY A 295 18.81 -10.42 -13.19
C GLY A 295 20.14 -9.94 -12.61
N LEU A 296 21.12 -9.75 -13.49
CA LEU A 296 22.41 -9.12 -13.18
C LEU A 296 22.67 -8.00 -14.17
N SER A 297 22.59 -6.77 -13.67
CA SER A 297 22.92 -5.57 -14.45
C SER A 297 24.08 -4.82 -13.81
N VAL A 298 25.04 -4.45 -14.65
CA VAL A 298 26.20 -3.64 -14.27
C VAL A 298 26.23 -2.42 -15.17
N SER A 299 26.24 -1.23 -14.60
CA SER A 299 26.39 0.01 -15.36
C SER A 299 27.66 0.74 -14.97
N ILE A 300 28.40 1.23 -15.97
CA ILE A 300 29.67 1.93 -15.79
C ILE A 300 29.51 3.35 -16.34
N LEU A 301 30.02 4.33 -15.62
CA LEU A 301 30.01 5.73 -16.04
C LEU A 301 31.19 6.02 -16.96
N ARG A 302 30.94 6.19 -18.27
CA ARG A 302 31.94 6.56 -19.28
C ARG A 302 31.54 7.86 -19.98
N SER A 303 32.47 8.81 -20.05
CA SER A 303 32.28 10.09 -20.78
C SER A 303 30.96 10.83 -20.45
N GLY A 304 30.51 10.76 -19.19
CA GLY A 304 29.28 11.40 -18.72
C GLY A 304 27.96 10.67 -19.06
N ARG A 305 28.01 9.47 -19.65
CA ARG A 305 26.84 8.60 -19.87
C ARG A 305 27.01 7.28 -19.12
N TRP A 306 25.90 6.75 -18.61
CA TRP A 306 25.85 5.42 -18.03
C TRP A 306 25.72 4.40 -19.16
N GLU A 307 26.72 3.54 -19.32
CA GLU A 307 26.67 2.38 -20.20
C GLU A 307 26.21 1.19 -19.36
N GLU A 308 25.07 0.61 -19.71
CA GLU A 308 24.48 -0.51 -19.00
C GLU A 308 24.75 -1.83 -19.74
N HIS A 309 25.27 -2.81 -19.01
CA HIS A 309 25.51 -4.16 -19.48
C HIS A 309 24.66 -5.14 -18.68
N ASP A 310 23.75 -5.82 -19.39
CA ASP A 310 22.99 -6.94 -18.85
C ASP A 310 23.82 -8.22 -19.00
N LEU A 311 24.26 -8.77 -17.88
CA LEU A 311 25.09 -9.97 -17.81
C LEU A 311 24.28 -11.23 -17.48
N THR A 312 22.96 -11.11 -17.32
CA THR A 312 22.09 -12.21 -16.88
C THR A 312 22.22 -13.44 -17.77
N SER A 313 22.11 -13.26 -19.09
CA SER A 313 22.21 -14.36 -20.06
C SER A 313 23.63 -14.94 -20.17
N SER A 314 24.68 -14.15 -19.93
CA SER A 314 26.06 -14.63 -19.94
C SER A 314 26.44 -15.38 -18.65
N THR A 315 25.83 -15.05 -17.52
CA THR A 315 26.16 -15.64 -16.20
C THR A 315 25.29 -16.84 -15.88
N PHE A 316 24.00 -16.80 -16.21
CA PHE A 316 23.04 -17.85 -15.87
C PHE A 316 22.50 -18.61 -17.10
N GLY A 317 22.68 -18.10 -18.32
CA GLY A 317 22.13 -18.72 -19.54
C GLY A 317 22.70 -20.10 -19.89
N GLU A 318 21.98 -20.82 -20.77
CA GLU A 318 22.24 -22.22 -21.21
C GLU A 318 23.59 -22.44 -21.93
N GLY A 319 24.40 -21.38 -22.11
CA GLY A 319 25.76 -21.40 -22.65
C GLY A 319 26.75 -20.51 -21.90
N GLY A 320 26.43 -20.14 -20.65
CA GLY A 320 27.29 -19.31 -19.80
C GLY A 320 28.56 -20.05 -19.39
N ASN A 321 29.63 -19.94 -20.19
CA ASN A 321 30.95 -20.43 -19.80
C ASN A 321 31.58 -19.45 -18.80
N VAL A 322 31.12 -19.48 -17.55
CA VAL A 322 31.75 -18.76 -16.46
C VAL A 322 33.08 -19.45 -16.17
N SER A 323 34.20 -18.78 -16.40
CA SER A 323 35.52 -19.33 -16.06
C SER A 323 35.67 -19.40 -14.54
N LEU A 324 35.33 -20.57 -13.97
CA LEU A 324 35.43 -20.87 -12.54
C LEU A 324 36.87 -21.20 -12.12
N HIS A 325 37.81 -21.29 -13.07
CA HIS A 325 39.20 -21.65 -12.79
C HIS A 325 39.91 -20.53 -12.01
N GLY A 326 40.38 -20.90 -10.82
CA GLY A 326 41.15 -20.05 -9.92
C GLY A 326 40.33 -18.92 -9.30
N SER A 327 40.04 -18.98 -8.01
CA SER A 327 39.83 -17.77 -7.21
C SER A 327 41.15 -16.96 -7.12
N SER A 328 41.71 -16.54 -8.26
CA SER A 328 42.75 -15.53 -8.45
C SER A 328 43.02 -15.29 -9.95
N CYS A 329 42.85 -14.03 -10.35
CA CYS A 329 43.38 -13.22 -11.47
C CYS A 329 43.67 -13.82 -12.87
N ASP A 330 42.81 -13.54 -13.87
CA ASP A 330 43.14 -12.62 -15.00
C ASP A 330 41.88 -12.22 -15.81
N LYS A 331 42.03 -11.18 -16.65
CA LYS A 331 41.05 -10.20 -17.20
C LYS A 331 39.59 -10.63 -17.48
N ASN A 332 38.69 -9.68 -17.14
CA ASN A 332 37.21 -9.70 -17.19
C ASN A 332 36.55 -10.66 -16.19
N LYS A 333 36.79 -10.44 -14.89
CA LYS A 333 36.33 -11.33 -13.82
C LYS A 333 35.52 -10.57 -12.76
N ALA A 334 34.42 -11.20 -12.32
CA ALA A 334 33.73 -10.85 -11.08
C ALA A 334 34.16 -11.86 -10.00
N SER A 335 34.65 -11.38 -8.85
CA SER A 335 35.06 -12.24 -7.73
C SER A 335 34.22 -11.95 -6.49
N PHE A 336 33.69 -13.01 -5.89
CA PHE A 336 32.96 -12.96 -4.62
C PHE A 336 33.89 -13.46 -3.51
N ALA A 337 34.24 -12.60 -2.56
CA ALA A 337 34.99 -12.97 -1.37
C ALA A 337 34.00 -13.20 -0.23
N MET A 338 33.94 -14.44 0.28
CA MET A 338 33.14 -14.80 1.44
C MET A 338 34.01 -15.33 2.56
N SER A 339 33.61 -15.06 3.81
CA SER A 339 34.23 -15.66 4.98
C SER A 339 33.21 -16.34 5.88
N GLN A 340 33.68 -17.31 6.66
CA GLN A 340 32.87 -18.01 7.65
C GLN A 340 33.47 -17.78 9.04
N ARG A 341 32.65 -17.36 10.00
CA ARG A 341 33.07 -17.10 11.38
C ARG A 341 32.10 -17.70 12.39
N HIS A 342 32.63 -18.21 13.50
CA HIS A 342 31.82 -18.67 14.62
C HIS A 342 31.57 -17.54 15.61
N TYR A 343 30.29 -17.21 15.84
CA TYR A 343 29.88 -16.16 16.76
C TYR A 343 29.44 -16.77 18.09
N LYS A 344 30.21 -16.51 19.16
CA LYS A 344 29.95 -17.05 20.51
C LYS A 344 28.55 -16.70 21.04
N VAL A 345 28.04 -15.50 20.76
CA VAL A 345 26.71 -15.04 21.22
C VAL A 345 25.58 -15.89 20.62
N SER A 346 25.70 -16.27 19.36
CA SER A 346 24.70 -17.09 18.67
C SER A 346 24.98 -18.60 18.80
N SER A 347 26.17 -18.99 19.26
CA SER A 347 26.69 -20.37 19.21
C SER A 347 26.57 -21.01 17.80
N ARG A 348 26.67 -20.20 16.75
CA ARG A 348 26.48 -20.64 15.36
C ARG A 348 27.59 -20.11 14.46
N ARG A 349 27.83 -20.82 13.35
CA ARG A 349 28.71 -20.37 12.27
C ARG A 349 27.88 -19.56 11.29
N TRP A 350 28.36 -18.36 10.99
CA TRP A 350 27.76 -17.45 10.03
C TRP A 350 28.71 -17.23 8.88
N PHE A 351 28.18 -17.17 7.66
CA PHE A 351 28.93 -16.72 6.50
C PHE A 351 28.55 -15.28 6.18
N THR A 352 29.52 -14.52 5.71
CA THR A 352 29.37 -13.13 5.29
C THR A 352 29.97 -12.96 3.91
N LEU A 353 29.33 -12.13 3.08
CA LEU A 353 29.93 -11.67 1.82
C LEU A 353 30.83 -10.47 2.14
N ASP A 354 32.14 -10.70 2.21
CA ASP A 354 33.10 -9.70 2.64
C ASP A 354 33.29 -8.61 1.59
N SER A 355 33.53 -9.01 0.34
CA SER A 355 33.62 -8.06 -0.78
C SER A 355 33.23 -8.67 -2.12
N LEU A 356 32.62 -7.84 -2.95
CA LEU A 356 32.41 -8.08 -4.38
C LEU A 356 33.43 -7.25 -5.15
N GLU A 357 34.28 -7.90 -5.92
CA GLU A 357 35.20 -7.21 -6.83
C GLU A 357 34.77 -7.40 -8.27
N LEU A 358 34.71 -6.32 -9.02
CA LEU A 358 34.40 -6.30 -10.44
C LEU A 358 35.60 -5.71 -11.17
N GLU A 359 36.08 -6.40 -12.19
CA GLU A 359 37.17 -5.92 -13.03
C GLU A 359 36.72 -5.89 -14.49
N TYR A 360 36.79 -4.70 -15.10
CA TYR A 360 36.50 -4.49 -16.51
C TYR A 360 37.47 -3.48 -17.09
N ASP A 361 38.10 -3.83 -18.21
CA ASP A 361 38.94 -2.93 -19.01
C ASP A 361 40.07 -2.25 -18.18
N GLY A 362 40.70 -3.02 -17.27
CA GLY A 362 41.77 -2.56 -16.39
C GLY A 362 41.32 -1.73 -15.17
N THR A 363 40.02 -1.50 -15.00
CA THR A 363 39.47 -0.82 -13.82
C THR A 363 38.83 -1.80 -12.85
N LYS A 364 39.28 -1.78 -11.59
CA LYS A 364 38.79 -2.65 -10.50
C LYS A 364 37.90 -1.88 -9.54
N ALA A 365 36.63 -2.25 -9.45
CA ALA A 365 35.68 -1.76 -8.47
C ALA A 365 35.54 -2.78 -7.33
N THR A 366 35.57 -2.31 -6.08
CA THR A 366 35.36 -3.18 -4.91
C THR A 366 34.21 -2.65 -4.07
N PHE A 367 33.27 -3.53 -3.74
CA PHE A 367 32.12 -3.23 -2.89
C PHE A 367 32.19 -4.08 -1.63
N ASN A 368 31.86 -3.48 -0.49
CA ASN A 368 31.78 -4.14 0.80
C ASN A 368 30.32 -4.59 1.06
N GLY A 369 30.13 -5.89 1.26
CA GLY A 369 28.83 -6.49 1.60
C GLY A 369 28.73 -6.99 3.04
N SER A 370 29.82 -6.93 3.82
CA SER A 370 29.99 -7.68 5.08
C SER A 370 28.97 -7.34 6.16
N ARG A 371 28.35 -6.16 6.10
CA ARG A 371 27.38 -5.69 7.09
C ARG A 371 25.94 -6.11 6.79
N GLN A 372 25.62 -6.34 5.53
CA GLN A 372 24.25 -6.44 5.05
C GLN A 372 23.92 -7.81 4.45
N ILE A 373 24.93 -8.52 3.94
CA ILE A 373 24.80 -9.83 3.31
C ILE A 373 25.46 -10.87 4.20
N TYR A 374 24.66 -11.51 5.05
CA TYR A 374 25.09 -12.51 5.99
C TYR A 374 23.95 -13.51 6.28
N ALA A 375 24.30 -14.77 6.50
CA ALA A 375 23.35 -15.78 6.96
C ALA A 375 24.08 -16.89 7.74
N PRO A 376 23.39 -17.69 8.56
CA PRO A 376 23.99 -18.87 9.17
C PRO A 376 24.36 -19.88 8.07
N VAL A 377 25.44 -20.63 8.28
CA VAL A 377 26.01 -21.57 7.29
C VAL A 377 25.04 -22.69 6.87
N GLU A 378 24.01 -22.96 7.66
CA GLU A 378 22.96 -23.95 7.37
C GLU A 378 21.89 -23.43 6.40
N TYR A 379 21.85 -22.12 6.16
CA TYR A 379 20.82 -21.42 5.39
C TYR A 379 21.43 -20.76 4.15
N SER A 380 20.60 -20.48 3.15
CA SER A 380 20.95 -19.61 2.03
C SER A 380 20.54 -18.18 2.34
N TYR A 381 21.26 -17.18 1.83
CA TYR A 381 20.84 -15.77 1.93
C TYR A 381 20.02 -15.42 0.69
N ARG A 382 18.83 -14.84 0.86
CA ARG A 382 17.95 -14.40 -0.23
C ARG A 382 17.58 -12.93 -0.08
N CYS A 383 17.58 -12.19 -1.18
CA CYS A 383 17.11 -10.81 -1.19
C CYS A 383 16.46 -10.44 -2.52
N GLN A 384 15.36 -9.71 -2.48
CA GLN A 384 14.65 -9.31 -3.70
C GLN A 384 15.48 -8.36 -4.58
N SER A 385 16.24 -7.44 -3.98
CA SER A 385 17.10 -6.53 -4.72
C SER A 385 18.38 -6.24 -3.94
N VAL A 386 19.53 -6.46 -4.58
CA VAL A 386 20.85 -6.12 -4.04
C VAL A 386 21.47 -5.09 -4.97
N THR A 387 21.54 -3.83 -4.53
CA THR A 387 22.09 -2.73 -5.35
C THR A 387 23.22 -1.99 -4.65
N SER A 388 24.00 -1.23 -5.43
CA SER A 388 25.03 -0.32 -4.93
C SER A 388 24.64 1.17 -4.92
N TYR A 389 23.45 1.53 -5.41
CA TYR A 389 23.05 2.94 -5.59
C TYR A 389 21.72 3.33 -4.91
N ARG A 390 20.75 2.41 -4.81
CA ARG A 390 19.42 2.68 -4.25
C ARG A 390 19.21 1.76 -3.06
N TRP A 391 19.27 2.31 -1.85
CA TRP A 391 19.34 1.52 -0.61
C TRP A 391 20.50 0.51 -0.64
N PRO A 392 21.75 1.01 -0.72
CA PRO A 392 22.88 0.17 -1.08
C PRO A 392 23.18 -0.89 -0.01
N LEU A 393 23.02 -2.16 -0.37
CA LEU A 393 23.53 -3.30 0.41
C LEU A 393 25.02 -3.54 0.11
N LEU A 394 25.47 -3.11 -1.07
CA LEU A 394 26.85 -3.13 -1.53
C LEU A 394 27.41 -1.71 -1.45
N VAL A 395 28.30 -1.45 -0.49
CA VAL A 395 28.80 -0.10 -0.20
C VAL A 395 30.26 0.02 -0.64
N PRO A 396 30.64 1.06 -1.41
CA PRO A 396 32.05 1.33 -1.72
C PRO A 396 32.83 1.65 -0.44
N ARG A 397 34.13 1.33 -0.38
CA ARG A 397 34.93 1.54 0.84
C ARG A 397 35.16 3.02 1.13
N SER A 398 35.21 3.86 0.10
CA SER A 398 35.47 5.30 0.18
C SER A 398 34.75 6.08 -0.93
N ALA A 399 34.46 7.36 -0.65
CA ALA A 399 33.85 8.28 -1.61
C ALA A 399 34.74 8.61 -2.82
N LYS A 400 36.06 8.31 -2.73
CA LYS A 400 37.01 8.48 -3.84
C LYS A 400 37.28 7.18 -4.61
N ASP A 401 36.63 6.08 -4.23
CA ASP A 401 36.88 4.80 -4.88
C ASP A 401 36.36 4.79 -6.32
N PRO A 402 37.05 4.08 -7.23
CA PRO A 402 36.57 3.85 -8.60
C PRO A 402 35.18 3.18 -8.60
N ALA A 403 34.82 2.47 -7.53
CA ALA A 403 33.52 1.83 -7.35
C ALA A 403 32.33 2.79 -7.44
N ASN A 404 32.50 4.10 -7.17
CA ASN A 404 31.42 5.08 -7.31
C ASN A 404 31.02 5.33 -8.78
N GLN A 405 31.89 5.01 -9.73
CA GLN A 405 31.61 5.09 -11.16
C GLN A 405 30.89 3.85 -11.68
N TRP A 406 30.53 2.92 -10.79
CA TRP A 406 29.92 1.64 -11.09
C TRP A 406 28.61 1.49 -10.33
N LYS A 407 27.56 1.04 -11.02
CA LYS A 407 26.32 0.59 -10.37
C LYS A 407 26.12 -0.88 -10.66
N VAL A 408 25.83 -1.62 -9.60
CA VAL A 408 25.55 -3.05 -9.67
C VAL A 408 24.15 -3.25 -9.12
N ALA A 409 23.35 -4.03 -9.82
CA ALA A 409 22.03 -4.45 -9.35
C ALA A 409 21.80 -5.92 -9.67
N PHE A 410 21.51 -6.68 -8.62
CA PHE A 410 20.99 -8.03 -8.68
C PHE A 410 19.50 -8.02 -8.37
N GLU A 411 18.72 -8.74 -9.17
CA GLU A 411 17.30 -9.01 -8.94
C GLU A 411 17.11 -10.45 -8.47
N ASP A 412 16.30 -10.66 -7.43
CA ASP A 412 16.05 -11.95 -6.77
C ASP A 412 17.36 -12.72 -6.54
N PHE A 413 18.24 -12.13 -5.74
CA PHE A 413 19.56 -12.66 -5.42
C PHE A 413 19.48 -13.76 -4.35
N GLN A 414 20.11 -14.90 -4.60
CA GLN A 414 20.26 -15.99 -3.63
C GLN A 414 21.68 -16.56 -3.65
N ILE A 415 22.31 -16.66 -2.47
CA ILE A 415 23.69 -17.15 -2.33
C ILE A 415 23.83 -18.09 -1.12
N GLN A 416 24.61 -19.15 -1.27
CA GLN A 416 24.96 -20.05 -0.18
C GLN A 416 26.42 -20.48 -0.31
N GLY A 417 27.16 -20.50 0.80
CA GLY A 417 28.56 -20.91 0.84
C GLY A 417 28.86 -21.95 1.91
N PHE A 418 29.96 -22.68 1.71
CA PHE A 418 30.65 -23.56 2.66
C PHE A 418 29.95 -24.88 3.06
N ASN A 419 28.63 -24.92 3.18
CA ASN A 419 27.88 -26.10 3.60
C ASN A 419 26.74 -26.40 2.61
N LEU A 420 27.08 -27.17 1.58
CA LEU A 420 26.18 -27.55 0.50
C LEU A 420 25.94 -29.06 0.55
N SER A 421 24.67 -29.48 0.55
CA SER A 421 24.24 -30.88 0.54
C SER A 421 23.58 -31.20 -0.82
N GLY A 422 24.32 -31.02 -1.91
CA GLY A 422 23.84 -31.19 -3.29
C GLY A 422 23.82 -29.87 -4.08
N SER A 423 23.16 -29.89 -5.24
CA SER A 423 22.99 -28.77 -6.17
C SER A 423 21.81 -27.85 -5.83
N GLU A 424 21.20 -28.02 -4.67
CA GLU A 424 20.01 -27.27 -4.23
C GLU A 424 20.34 -26.34 -3.06
N PHE A 425 19.64 -25.19 -3.03
CA PHE A 425 19.74 -24.26 -1.91
C PHE A 425 19.01 -24.81 -0.68
N SER A 426 19.65 -24.64 0.48
CA SER A 426 19.01 -24.76 1.79
C SER A 426 17.99 -23.64 2.04
N TYR A 427 17.25 -23.75 3.15
CA TYR A 427 16.23 -22.77 3.55
C TYR A 427 16.75 -21.33 3.47
N ALA A 428 15.92 -20.43 2.94
CA ALA A 428 16.31 -19.05 2.69
C ALA A 428 16.14 -18.17 3.94
N SER A 429 17.20 -17.44 4.27
CA SER A 429 17.21 -16.32 5.19
C SER A 429 17.07 -15.03 4.38
N ASP A 430 15.91 -14.40 4.46
CA ASP A 430 15.63 -13.17 3.71
C ASP A 430 16.35 -11.96 4.31
N CYS A 431 16.71 -11.01 3.45
CA CYS A 431 17.37 -9.76 3.84
C CYS A 431 16.47 -8.78 4.61
N ALA A 432 15.14 -8.97 4.54
CA ALA A 432 14.17 -8.16 5.26
C ALA A 432 13.67 -8.92 6.49
N GLY A 433 13.78 -8.30 7.67
CA GLY A 433 13.09 -8.78 8.86
C GLY A 433 11.60 -8.48 8.82
N PHE A 434 10.79 -9.24 9.57
CA PHE A 434 9.34 -9.04 9.68
C PHE A 434 8.96 -7.59 10.07
N PHE A 435 9.77 -6.96 10.91
CA PHE A 435 9.58 -5.58 11.34
C PHE A 435 10.90 -4.82 11.26
N SER A 436 10.88 -3.64 10.63
CA SER A 436 12.02 -2.74 10.63
C SER A 436 12.20 -2.10 12.01
N ALA A 437 13.40 -1.57 12.29
CA ALA A 437 13.67 -0.85 13.54
C ALA A 437 12.70 0.32 13.74
N GLY A 438 12.32 1.03 12.66
CA GLY A 438 11.35 2.12 12.72
C GLY A 438 9.96 1.65 13.14
N ILE A 439 9.49 0.52 12.60
CA ILE A 439 8.19 -0.06 12.98
C ILE A 439 8.21 -0.49 14.45
N TRP A 440 9.30 -1.10 14.93
CA TRP A 440 9.43 -1.47 16.34
C TRP A 440 9.38 -0.26 17.28
N MET A 441 10.10 0.82 16.94
CA MET A 441 10.08 2.05 17.73
C MET A 441 8.69 2.67 17.75
N GLY A 442 7.98 2.69 16.62
CA GLY A 442 6.61 3.20 16.53
C GLY A 442 5.57 2.32 17.24
N LEU A 443 5.70 1.01 17.15
CA LEU A 443 4.81 0.06 17.83
C LEU A 443 4.98 0.17 19.35
N MET A 444 6.22 0.27 19.84
CA MET A 444 6.48 0.42 21.27
C MET A 444 5.97 1.75 21.82
N THR A 445 6.17 2.86 21.10
CA THR A 445 5.68 4.17 21.56
C THR A 445 4.17 4.28 21.50
N SER A 446 3.54 3.79 20.43
CA SER A 446 2.07 3.77 20.31
C SER A 446 1.43 2.90 21.39
N LEU A 447 1.97 1.71 21.66
CA LEU A 447 1.51 0.85 22.75
C LEU A 447 1.58 1.56 24.11
N LEU A 448 2.68 2.25 24.39
CA LEU A 448 2.84 3.01 25.62
C LEU A 448 1.82 4.15 25.73
N MET A 449 1.60 4.91 24.66
CA MET A 449 0.61 5.99 24.65
C MET A 449 -0.82 5.48 24.86
N VAL A 450 -1.16 4.33 24.26
CA VAL A 450 -2.47 3.68 24.47
C VAL A 450 -2.63 3.23 25.92
N LEU A 451 -1.58 2.70 26.56
CA LEU A 451 -1.62 2.33 27.98
C LEU A 451 -1.88 3.54 28.88
N VAL A 452 -1.22 4.68 28.62
CA VAL A 452 -1.44 5.91 29.39
C VAL A 452 -2.85 6.47 29.17
N LEU A 453 -3.33 6.47 27.92
CA LEU A 453 -4.67 6.95 27.57
C LEU A 453 -5.76 6.09 28.21
N THR A 454 -5.64 4.77 28.12
CA THR A 454 -6.60 3.83 28.70
C THR A 454 -6.63 3.93 30.23
N TYR A 455 -5.47 4.12 30.87
CA TYR A 455 -5.40 4.40 32.31
C TYR A 455 -6.08 5.73 32.68
N GLY A 456 -5.84 6.80 31.91
CA GLY A 456 -6.48 8.09 32.12
C GLY A 456 -8.01 8.02 31.97
N LEU A 457 -8.49 7.32 30.93
CA LEU A 457 -9.92 7.13 30.70
C LEU A 457 -10.56 6.28 31.79
N HIS A 458 -9.87 5.25 32.26
CA HIS A 458 -10.31 4.43 33.38
C HIS A 458 -10.47 5.26 34.67
N MET A 459 -9.54 6.18 34.96
CA MET A 459 -9.65 7.08 36.12
C MET A 459 -10.81 8.08 36.00
N ILE A 460 -11.06 8.63 34.80
CA ILE A 460 -12.21 9.52 34.57
C ILE A 460 -13.53 8.76 34.76
N MET A 461 -13.61 7.52 34.29
CA MET A 461 -14.82 6.70 34.41
C MET A 461 -15.16 6.34 35.87
N GLN A 462 -14.18 6.40 36.77
CA GLN A 462 -14.37 6.15 38.21
C GLN A 462 -14.69 7.42 39.02
N LEU A 463 -14.84 8.59 38.38
CA LEU A 463 -15.26 9.80 39.07
C LEU A 463 -16.73 9.70 39.49
N ASN A 464 -16.95 9.36 40.75
CA ASN A 464 -18.26 9.38 41.38
C ASN A 464 -18.60 10.82 41.79
N THR A 465 -19.78 11.30 41.38
CA THR A 465 -20.33 12.56 41.89
C THR A 465 -20.83 12.37 43.32
N MET A 466 -20.70 13.40 44.16
CA MET A 466 -21.22 13.38 45.53
C MET A 466 -22.73 13.12 45.49
N ASP A 467 -23.18 12.05 46.14
CA ASP A 467 -24.58 11.60 46.12
C ASP A 467 -25.54 12.58 46.81
N ARG A 468 -25.02 13.39 47.73
CA ARG A 468 -25.81 14.31 48.54
C ARG A 468 -25.01 15.57 48.86
N PHE A 469 -25.55 16.72 48.48
CA PHE A 469 -25.11 18.00 48.97
C PHE A 469 -25.87 18.28 50.28
N ASP A 470 -25.17 18.52 51.38
CA ASP A 470 -25.82 18.90 52.63
C ASP A 470 -26.43 20.30 52.48
N ASP A 471 -27.76 20.33 52.48
CA ASP A 471 -28.55 21.56 52.42
C ASP A 471 -28.53 22.24 53.80
N PRO A 472 -28.06 23.50 53.94
CA PRO A 472 -27.96 24.19 55.24
C PRO A 472 -29.30 24.43 55.95
N LYS A 473 -30.43 24.07 55.32
CA LYS A 473 -31.78 24.11 55.90
C LYS A 473 -32.33 22.73 56.28
N GLY A 474 -31.60 21.65 56.01
CA GLY A 474 -31.98 20.29 56.41
C GLY A 474 -31.73 20.05 57.91
N PRO A 475 -32.53 19.19 58.57
CA PRO A 475 -32.34 18.87 59.98
C PRO A 475 -30.96 18.23 60.21
N ALA A 476 -30.23 18.70 61.23
CA ALA A 476 -28.90 18.22 61.57
C ALA A 476 -28.94 16.73 61.94
N ILE A 477 -27.95 15.97 61.45
CA ILE A 477 -27.77 14.56 61.80
C ILE A 477 -27.60 14.43 63.32
N SER A 478 -28.55 13.76 63.98
CA SER A 478 -28.43 13.38 65.38
C SER A 478 -27.47 12.19 65.49
N VAL A 479 -26.26 12.43 65.98
CA VAL A 479 -25.32 11.37 66.35
C VAL A 479 -25.84 10.74 67.65
N PRO A 480 -26.15 9.43 67.69
CA PRO A 480 -26.52 8.79 68.94
C PRO A 480 -25.28 8.73 69.84
N GLN A 481 -25.31 9.47 70.95
CA GLN A 481 -24.36 9.29 72.05
C GLN A 481 -24.74 8.01 72.76
N THR A 482 -24.06 6.91 72.45
CA THR A 482 -24.07 5.72 73.30
C THR A 482 -23.00 5.90 74.36
N GLU A 483 -23.41 5.87 75.64
CA GLU A 483 -22.56 5.65 76.81
C GLU A 483 -21.63 4.44 76.67
#